data_AF-A0A349NA59-F1
#
_entry.id   AF-A0A349NA59-F1
#
_cell.length_a   1.000
_cell.length_b   1.000
_cell.length_c   1.000
_cell.angle_alpha   90.00
_cell.angle_beta   90.00
_cell.angle_gamma   90.00
#
_symmetry.space_group_name_H-M   'P 1'
#
loop_
_entity.id
_entity.type
_entity.pdbx_description
1 polymer ?
#
loop_
_entity_poly.entity_id
_entity_poly.type
_entity_poly.pdbx_seq_one_letter_code
_entity_poly.pdbx_strand_id
1 'polypeptide(L)'
;MFNDYPIPNQPSCSWEFRLFDGHSLQLKAEEIDRIICFHAFHHVPNQEEIVHEFFRVLRNGCTIVFNEPQGIHSMFAGSNRSARRQFLLR
;
A
#
# COMPACT_ATOMS: atom_id res chain seq x y z
N MET A 1 5.21 -9.77 -20.97
CA MET A 1 5.20 -8.29 -20.88
C MET A 1 6.58 -7.73 -20.55
N PHE A 2 7.16 -7.96 -19.36
CA PHE A 2 8.53 -7.47 -19.07
C PHE A 2 9.64 -8.25 -19.79
N ASN A 3 9.39 -9.51 -20.19
CA ASN A 3 10.32 -10.27 -21.04
C ASN A 3 10.35 -9.77 -22.50
N ASP A 4 9.22 -9.25 -22.98
CA ASP A 4 9.06 -8.84 -24.39
C ASP A 4 9.42 -7.36 -24.60
N TYR A 5 9.41 -6.57 -23.52
CA TYR A 5 9.75 -5.15 -23.49
C TYR A 5 10.68 -4.87 -22.30
N PRO A 6 11.99 -5.11 -22.44
CA PRO A 6 12.94 -4.86 -21.36
C PRO A 6 12.99 -3.38 -21.01
N ILE A 7 13.03 -3.06 -19.72
CA ILE A 7 13.09 -1.68 -19.24
C ILE A 7 14.47 -1.11 -19.59
N PRO A 8 14.56 -0.05 -20.41
CA PRO A 8 15.85 0.58 -20.72
C PRO A 8 16.51 1.08 -19.42
N ASN A 9 17.80 0.81 -19.24
CA ASN A 9 18.56 1.17 -18.02
C ASN A 9 17.95 0.61 -16.72
N GLN A 10 17.48 -0.64 -16.70
CA GLN A 10 16.99 -1.30 -15.49
C GLN A 10 18.05 -1.23 -14.37
N PRO A 11 17.92 -0.32 -13.38
CA PRO A 11 18.84 -0.32 -12.26
C PRO A 11 18.63 -1.63 -11.51
N SER A 12 19.66 -2.14 -10.83
CA SER A 12 19.50 -3.32 -10.00
C SER A 12 18.45 -3.02 -8.92
N CYS A 13 17.24 -3.56 -9.08
CA CYS A 13 16.21 -3.52 -8.06
C CYS A 13 16.02 -4.95 -7.54
N SER A 14 16.17 -5.11 -6.22
CA SER A 14 15.72 -6.31 -5.53
C SER A 14 14.29 -6.10 -5.07
N TRP A 15 13.49 -7.16 -5.15
CA TRP A 15 12.14 -7.19 -4.61
C TRP A 15 11.94 -8.52 -3.89
N GLU A 16 11.00 -8.52 -2.96
CA GLU A 16 10.59 -9.72 -2.25
C GLU A 16 9.08 -9.68 -2.03
N PHE A 17 8.48 -10.86 -1.89
CA PHE A 17 7.10 -10.99 -1.44
C PHE A 17 7.12 -11.37 0.03
N ARG A 18 6.38 -10.62 0.84
CA ARG A 18 6.12 -10.96 2.24
C ARG A 18 4.63 -11.19 2.42
N LEU A 19 4.27 -12.26 3.11
CA LEU A 19 2.89 -12.53 3.46
C LEU A 19 2.43 -11.52 4.51
N PHE A 20 1.26 -10.92 4.30
CA PHE A 20 0.59 -10.07 5.27
C PHE A 20 -0.44 -10.91 6.04
N ASP A 21 -0.34 -10.93 7.36
CA ASP A 21 -1.19 -11.73 8.25
C ASP A 21 -2.54 -11.04 8.58
N GLY A 22 -2.74 -9.81 8.12
CA GLY A 22 -3.91 -9.01 8.41
C GLY A 22 -3.75 -8.03 9.57
N HIS A 23 -2.63 -8.08 10.30
CA HIS A 23 -2.39 -7.28 11.51
C HIS A 23 -1.04 -6.55 11.49
N SER A 24 0.01 -7.22 11.01
CA SER A 24 1.37 -6.71 11.08
C SER A 24 2.11 -6.84 9.74
N LEU A 25 2.88 -5.81 9.43
CA LEU A 25 3.88 -5.88 8.39
C LEU A 25 5.15 -6.43 9.02
N GLN A 26 5.73 -7.48 8.41
CA GLN A 26 6.98 -8.10 8.84
C GLN A 26 8.19 -7.20 8.58
N LEU A 27 8.17 -5.97 9.10
CA LEU A 27 9.10 -4.87 8.93
C LEU A 27 9.38 -4.26 10.30
N LYS A 28 10.59 -3.75 10.51
CA LYS A 28 10.94 -2.98 11.71
C LYS A 28 10.27 -1.61 11.67
N ALA A 29 10.23 -0.97 12.84
CA ALA A 29 9.83 0.43 12.89
C ALA A 29 10.84 1.29 12.12
N GLU A 30 10.35 2.33 11.44
CA GLU A 30 11.17 3.26 10.67
C GLU A 30 12.10 2.58 9.63
N GLU A 31 11.66 1.48 9.01
CA GLU A 31 12.44 0.74 8.01
C GLU A 31 12.21 1.28 6.59
N ILE A 32 11.00 1.77 6.30
CA ILE A 32 10.54 2.07 4.95
C ILE A 32 10.48 3.57 4.67
N ASP A 33 11.00 3.96 3.51
CA ASP A 33 10.94 5.34 3.04
C ASP A 33 9.61 5.68 2.35
N ARG A 34 8.95 4.73 1.68
CA ARG A 34 7.70 4.99 0.96
C ARG A 34 6.78 3.78 0.98
N ILE A 35 5.50 4.01 1.20
CA ILE A 35 4.46 3.00 1.00
C ILE A 35 3.56 3.44 -0.16
N ILE A 36 3.26 2.49 -1.04
CA ILE A 36 2.34 2.70 -2.15
C ILE A 36 1.24 1.65 -2.04
N CYS A 37 0.01 2.09 -1.81
CA CYS A 37 -1.14 1.21 -1.61
C CYS A 37 -2.16 1.45 -2.73
N PHE A 38 -2.34 0.46 -3.60
CA PHE A 38 -3.25 0.50 -4.74
C PHE A 38 -4.39 -0.51 -4.53
N HIS A 39 -5.62 -0.02 -4.45
CA HIS A 39 -6.84 -0.82 -4.44
C HIS A 39 -6.85 -2.00 -3.44
N ALA A 40 -6.18 -1.84 -2.30
CA ALA A 40 -6.01 -2.91 -1.32
C ALA A 40 -6.56 -2.53 0.05
N PHE A 41 -6.38 -1.28 0.47
CA PHE A 41 -6.68 -0.86 1.83
C PHE A 41 -8.18 -0.90 2.16
N HIS A 42 -9.05 -0.69 1.18
CA HIS A 42 -10.50 -0.78 1.39
C HIS A 42 -11.02 -2.21 1.66
N HIS A 43 -10.20 -3.24 1.45
CA HIS A 43 -10.52 -4.62 1.80
C HIS A 43 -10.09 -5.00 3.23
N VAL A 44 -9.28 -4.17 3.88
CA VAL A 44 -8.80 -4.42 5.25
C VAL A 44 -9.93 -4.11 6.24
N PRO A 45 -10.35 -5.08 7.08
CA PRO A 45 -11.45 -4.86 8.03
C PRO A 45 -11.03 -4.01 9.24
N ASN A 46 -9.76 -4.09 9.65
CA ASN A 46 -9.14 -3.42 10.80
C ASN A 46 -8.29 -2.21 10.37
N GLN A 47 -8.89 -1.28 9.62
CA GLN A 47 -8.16 -0.18 8.97
C GLN A 47 -7.34 0.69 9.93
N GLU A 48 -7.86 0.98 11.12
CA GLU A 48 -7.16 1.79 12.12
C GLU A 48 -5.84 1.13 12.58
N GLU A 49 -5.90 -0.17 12.88
CA GLU A 49 -4.71 -0.96 13.24
C GLU A 49 -3.66 -0.91 12.13
N ILE A 50 -4.09 -1.05 10.88
CA ILE A 50 -3.18 -1.04 9.74
C ILE A 50 -2.64 0.36 9.42
N VAL A 51 -3.38 1.42 9.72
CA VAL A 51 -2.83 2.80 9.67
C VAL A 51 -1.73 2.98 10.73
N HIS A 52 -1.93 2.48 11.95
CA HIS A 52 -0.87 2.49 12.96
C HIS A 52 0.35 1.68 12.51
N GLU A 53 0.13 0.56 11.83
CA GLU A 53 1.21 -0.26 11.31
C GLU A 53 1.97 0.43 10.17
N PHE A 54 1.28 1.11 9.25
CA PHE A 54 1.92 1.96 8.24
C PHE A 54 2.76 3.06 8.89
N PHE A 55 2.24 3.71 9.93
CA PHE A 55 2.98 4.74 10.66
C PHE A 55 4.21 4.16 11.35
N ARG A 56 4.09 2.99 11.99
CA ARG A 56 5.20 2.31 12.68
C ARG A 56 6.37 2.05 11.73
N VAL A 57 6.10 1.48 10.56
CA VAL A 57 7.16 1.03 9.63
C VAL A 57 7.75 2.19 8.79
N LEU A 58 7.02 3.28 8.63
CA LEU A 58 7.51 4.47 7.93
C LEU A 58 8.56 5.20 8.78
N ARG A 59 9.63 5.65 8.14
CA ARG A 59 10.56 6.60 8.75
C ARG A 59 9.87 7.95 8.99
N ASN A 60 10.33 8.69 10.00
CA ASN A 60 9.82 10.04 10.26
C ASN A 60 9.97 10.94 9.01
N GLY A 61 8.88 11.61 8.63
CA GLY A 61 8.81 12.48 7.44
C GLY A 61 8.65 11.74 6.10
N CYS A 62 8.55 10.41 6.11
CA CYS A 62 8.27 9.63 4.91
C CYS A 62 6.78 9.56 4.58
N THR A 63 6.47 9.07 3.38
CA THR A 63 5.12 9.24 2.79
C THR A 63 4.51 7.90 2.43
N ILE A 64 3.23 7.75 2.73
CA ILE A 64 2.33 6.78 2.14
C ILE A 64 1.44 7.43 1.09
N VAL A 65 1.24 6.76 -0.04
CA VAL A 65 0.30 7.19 -1.07
C VAL A 65 -0.76 6.12 -1.27
N PHE A 66 -2.02 6.54 -1.21
CA PHE A 66 -3.16 5.69 -1.47
C PHE A 66 -3.74 5.97 -2.86
N ASN A 67 -4.09 4.91 -3.56
CA ASN A 67 -4.98 4.92 -4.69
C ASN A 67 -6.06 3.87 -4.44
N GLU A 68 -6.98 4.26 -3.56
CA GLU A 68 -8.17 3.48 -3.23
C GLU A 68 -9.34 3.98 -4.07
N PRO A 69 -10.48 3.28 -4.11
CA PRO A 69 -11.71 3.80 -4.68
C PRO A 69 -12.48 4.71 -3.68
N GLN A 70 -13.26 5.72 -4.13
CA GLN A 70 -14.09 6.55 -3.24
C GLN A 70 -15.50 5.98 -3.15
N GLY A 71 -15.96 5.73 -1.94
CA GLY A 71 -17.33 5.28 -1.66
C GLY A 71 -17.35 3.96 -0.90
N ILE A 72 -18.55 3.51 -0.55
CA ILE A 72 -18.81 2.31 0.24
C ILE A 72 -18.65 1.05 -0.64
N HIS A 73 -17.43 0.78 -1.09
CA HIS A 73 -17.12 -0.33 -2.00
C HIS A 73 -17.20 -1.72 -1.35
N SER A 74 -17.25 -1.79 -0.02
CA SER A 74 -17.27 -3.03 0.75
C SER A 74 -18.66 -3.54 1.14
N MET A 75 -19.75 -2.86 0.73
CA MET A 75 -21.11 -3.26 1.11
C MET A 75 -21.93 -3.98 0.03
N PHE A 76 -21.41 -4.17 -1.18
CA PHE A 76 -22.15 -4.88 -2.24
C PHE A 76 -21.30 -5.90 -2.97
N ALA A 77 -21.87 -7.10 -3.13
CA ALA A 77 -21.31 -8.21 -3.86
C ALA A 77 -21.19 -7.87 -5.37
N GLY A 78 -20.15 -7.12 -5.75
CA GLY A 78 -19.70 -7.02 -7.14
C GLY A 78 -19.55 -5.64 -7.78
N SER A 79 -18.96 -4.63 -7.13
CA SER A 79 -18.79 -3.32 -7.81
C SER A 79 -17.39 -2.70 -7.76
N ASN A 80 -16.67 -2.89 -8.87
CA ASN A 80 -15.54 -2.10 -9.37
C ASN A 80 -15.98 -0.69 -9.82
N ARG A 81 -15.58 0.38 -9.13
CA ARG A 81 -15.43 1.72 -9.74
C ARG A 81 -14.54 2.65 -8.89
N SER A 82 -13.56 3.30 -9.52
CA SER A 82 -12.42 3.98 -8.87
C SER A 82 -12.69 5.44 -8.50
N ALA A 83 -12.13 5.93 -7.39
CA ALA A 83 -12.03 7.36 -7.10
C ALA A 83 -10.96 7.66 -6.03
N ARG A 84 -10.18 8.74 -6.19
CA ARG A 84 -8.86 8.96 -5.56
C ARG A 84 -8.93 9.73 -4.22
N ARG A 85 -8.21 9.31 -3.16
CA ARG A 85 -7.93 10.11 -1.94
C ARG A 85 -6.45 10.02 -1.57
N GLN A 86 -5.85 11.14 -1.17
CA GLN A 86 -4.44 11.25 -0.78
C GLN A 86 -4.36 11.74 0.67
N PHE A 87 -3.67 10.99 1.54
CA PHE A 87 -3.42 11.38 2.92
C PHE A 87 -1.95 11.81 3.05
N LEU A 88 -1.73 13.00 3.63
CA LEU A 88 -0.45 13.43 4.19
C LEU A 88 -0.57 13.27 5.70
N LEU A 89 -0.05 12.17 6.23
CA LEU A 89 0.11 12.03 7.68
C LEU A 89 1.28 12.95 8.08
N ARG A 90 1.00 13.94 8.94
CA ARG A 90 1.99 14.86 9.51
C ARG A 90 2.40 14.39 10.89
#